data_AF-A0A385SVS7-F1
#
_entry.id   AF-A0A385SVS7-F1
#
_cell.length_a   1.000
_cell.length_b   1.000
_cell.length_c   1.000
_cell.angle_alpha   90.00
_cell.angle_beta   90.00
_cell.angle_gamma   90.00
#
_symmetry.space_group_name_H-M   'P 1'
#
loop_
_entity.id
_entity.type
_entity.pdbx_description
1 polymer ?
#
loop_
_entity_poly.entity_id
_entity_poly.type
_entity_poly.pdbx_seq_one_letter_code
_entity_poly.pdbx_strand_id
1 'polypeptide(L)'
;MIVGVGMDMIEVDRVMEKVRKNKGFREKIFSPQEITFCEAQTHADQSYAARFAAKEAFLKATGKGLTLGYDLAEIEVVPDAHGQPHLHLHGNFKAIALQNNWNKIHLSLSHLATVACAVVILEQ
;
A
#
# COMPACT_ATOMS: atom_id res chain seq x y z
N MET A 1 -4.37 2.17 -21.88
CA MET A 1 -4.84 0.76 -21.84
C MET A 1 -4.57 0.22 -20.44
N ILE A 2 -5.47 -0.62 -19.88
CA ILE A 2 -5.21 -1.29 -18.60
C ILE A 2 -4.14 -2.37 -18.82
N VAL A 3 -3.09 -2.36 -18.00
CA VAL A 3 -1.96 -3.31 -18.11
C VAL A 3 -1.77 -4.19 -16.88
N GLY A 4 -2.49 -3.90 -15.80
CA GLY A 4 -2.39 -4.66 -14.57
C GLY A 4 -3.55 -4.39 -13.63
N VAL A 5 -4.00 -5.43 -12.94
CA VAL A 5 -5.00 -5.34 -11.87
C VAL A 5 -4.52 -6.18 -10.71
N GLY A 6 -4.64 -5.65 -9.50
CA GLY A 6 -4.30 -6.36 -8.28
C GLY A 6 -5.30 -6.07 -7.18
N MET A 7 -5.60 -7.09 -6.39
CA MET A 7 -6.48 -7.00 -5.24
C MET A 7 -5.86 -7.73 -4.06
N ASP A 8 -5.98 -7.17 -2.87
CA ASP A 8 -5.59 -7.82 -1.63
C ASP A 8 -6.64 -7.63 -0.54
N MET A 9 -6.71 -8.62 0.35
CA MET A 9 -7.54 -8.60 1.55
C MET A 9 -6.74 -9.20 2.69
N ILE A 10 -6.73 -8.51 3.83
CA ILE A 10 -5.91 -8.89 4.98
C ILE A 10 -6.66 -8.67 6.28
N GLU A 11 -6.45 -9.59 7.23
CA GLU A 11 -6.92 -9.42 8.60
C GLU A 11 -6.16 -8.29 9.30
N VAL A 12 -6.89 -7.39 9.95
CA VAL A 12 -6.31 -6.24 10.66
C VAL A 12 -5.35 -6.71 11.75
N ASP A 13 -5.79 -7.68 12.56
CA ASP A 13 -4.99 -8.23 13.66
C ASP A 13 -3.69 -8.86 13.18
N ARG A 14 -3.71 -9.53 12.01
CA ARG A 14 -2.52 -10.17 11.43
C ARG A 14 -1.45 -9.14 11.05
N VAL A 15 -1.85 -7.97 10.56
CA VAL A 15 -0.90 -6.87 10.26
C VAL A 15 -0.34 -6.32 11.57
N MET A 16 -1.20 -6.06 12.55
CA MET A 16 -0.79 -5.46 13.81
C MET A 16 0.07 -6.39 14.67
N GLU A 17 -0.17 -7.69 14.61
CA GLU A 17 0.68 -8.69 15.24
C GLU A 17 2.12 -8.61 14.71
N LYS A 18 2.30 -8.49 13.39
CA LYS A 18 3.63 -8.32 12.79
C LYS A 18 4.28 -7.00 13.17
N VAL A 19 3.52 -5.90 13.16
CA VAL A 19 3.99 -4.57 13.57
C VAL A 19 4.48 -4.59 15.03
N ARG A 20 3.76 -5.28 15.92
CA ARG A 20 4.09 -5.37 17.36
C ARG A 20 5.26 -6.32 17.64
N LYS A 21 5.32 -7.47 16.95
CA LYS A 21 6.33 -8.52 17.22
C LYS A 21 7.70 -8.22 16.62
N ASN A 22 7.75 -7.58 15.45
CA ASN A 22 8.98 -7.49 14.67
C ASN A 22 9.55 -6.07 14.70
N LYS A 23 10.66 -5.89 15.43
CA LYS A 23 11.36 -4.59 15.47
C LYS A 23 11.78 -4.16 14.06
N GLY A 24 11.41 -2.95 13.66
CA GLY A 24 11.72 -2.40 12.34
C GLY A 24 10.81 -2.87 11.21
N PHE A 25 9.84 -3.75 11.47
CA PHE A 25 8.87 -4.16 10.43
C PHE A 25 8.01 -2.99 9.99
N ARG A 26 7.54 -2.17 10.94
CA ARG A 26 6.71 -0.99 10.63
C ARG A 26 7.43 -0.06 9.66
N GLU A 27 8.69 0.28 9.95
CA GLU A 27 9.47 1.22 9.15
C GLU A 27 9.93 0.66 7.80
N LYS A 28 9.96 -0.67 7.63
CA LYS A 28 10.21 -1.34 6.34
C LYS A 28 8.98 -1.45 5.44
N ILE A 29 7.80 -1.24 6.01
CA ILE A 29 6.54 -1.42 5.31
C ILE A 29 5.87 -0.09 5.05
N PHE A 30 5.92 0.84 6.00
CA PHE A 30 5.19 2.10 5.96
C PHE A 30 6.17 3.26 5.91
N SER A 31 5.89 4.26 5.06
CA SER A 31 6.65 5.51 5.04
C SER A 31 6.50 6.25 6.38
N PRO A 32 7.45 7.15 6.74
CA PRO A 32 7.29 7.99 7.92
C PRO A 32 5.98 8.79 7.95
N GLN A 33 5.52 9.24 6.79
CA GLN A 33 4.27 9.98 6.62
C GLN A 33 3.05 9.05 6.77
N GLU A 34 3.10 7.82 6.27
CA GLU A 34 2.03 6.83 6.49
C GLU A 34 1.90 6.47 7.96
N ILE A 35 3.03 6.28 8.66
CA ILE A 35 3.05 6.05 10.11
C ILE A 35 2.38 7.24 10.80
N THR A 36 2.85 8.46 10.52
CA THR A 36 2.28 9.68 11.11
C THR A 36 0.78 9.80 10.85
N PHE A 37 0.34 9.51 9.62
CA PHE A 37 -1.08 9.52 9.27
C PHE A 37 -1.88 8.48 10.06
N CYS A 38 -1.39 7.24 10.13
CA CYS A 38 -2.10 6.14 10.80
C CYS A 38 -2.23 6.38 12.30
N GLU A 39 -1.16 6.83 12.96
CA GLU A 39 -1.17 7.13 14.40
C GLU A 39 -2.11 8.30 14.75
N ALA A 40 -2.43 9.17 13.80
CA ALA A 40 -3.39 10.25 13.98
C ALA A 40 -4.86 9.80 13.84
N GLN A 41 -5.12 8.58 13.35
CA GLN A 41 -6.49 8.07 13.19
C GLN A 41 -7.05 7.50 14.50
N THR A 42 -8.37 7.62 14.69
CA THR A 42 -9.08 6.96 15.80
C THR A 42 -8.88 5.44 15.81
N HIS A 43 -8.75 4.84 14.62
CA HIS A 43 -8.52 3.41 14.43
C HIS A 43 -7.23 3.16 13.63
N ALA A 44 -6.09 3.45 14.25
CA ALA A 44 -4.76 3.29 13.64
C ALA A 44 -4.55 1.88 13.05
N ASP A 45 -4.97 0.83 13.76
CA ASP A 45 -4.83 -0.56 13.34
C ASP A 45 -5.48 -0.83 11.97
N GLN A 46 -6.71 -0.33 11.76
CA GLN A 46 -7.45 -0.46 10.50
C GLN A 46 -6.75 0.33 9.38
N SER A 47 -6.24 1.52 9.71
CA SER A 47 -5.50 2.40 8.81
C SER A 47 -4.19 1.78 8.31
N TYR A 48 -3.46 1.09 9.19
CA TYR A 48 -2.27 0.30 8.82
C TYR A 48 -2.62 -0.87 7.92
N ALA A 49 -3.67 -1.62 8.27
CA ALA A 49 -4.10 -2.78 7.49
C ALA A 49 -4.53 -2.39 6.06
N ALA A 50 -5.26 -1.28 5.89
CA ALA A 50 -5.65 -0.78 4.57
C ALA A 50 -4.45 -0.41 3.69
N ARG A 51 -3.41 0.18 4.28
CA ARG A 51 -2.15 0.51 3.57
C ARG A 51 -1.35 -0.72 3.22
N PHE A 52 -1.31 -1.70 4.12
CA PHE A 52 -0.69 -2.99 3.83
C PHE A 52 -1.36 -3.65 2.62
N ALA A 53 -2.69 -3.72 2.62
CA ALA A 53 -3.46 -4.25 1.49
C ALA A 53 -3.20 -3.48 0.19
N ALA A 54 -3.08 -2.15 0.25
CA ALA A 54 -2.76 -1.32 -0.92
C ALA A 54 -1.41 -1.69 -1.56
N LYS A 55 -0.38 -1.89 -0.73
CA LYS A 55 0.96 -2.27 -1.18
C LYS A 55 0.95 -3.65 -1.82
N GLU A 56 0.30 -4.63 -1.21
CA GLU A 56 0.13 -5.98 -1.77
C GLU A 56 -0.68 -5.97 -3.07
N ALA A 57 -1.76 -5.19 -3.13
CA ALA A 57 -2.58 -5.02 -4.33
C ALA A 57 -1.76 -4.40 -5.47
N PHE A 58 -0.94 -3.37 -5.18
CA PHE A 58 -0.04 -2.80 -6.16
C PHE A 58 0.96 -3.82 -6.70
N LEU A 59 1.64 -4.56 -5.81
CA LEU A 59 2.59 -5.61 -6.20
C LEU A 59 1.95 -6.65 -7.11
N LYS A 60 0.72 -7.09 -6.80
CA LYS A 60 -0.05 -8.01 -7.66
C LYS A 60 -0.37 -7.40 -9.01
N ALA A 61 -0.76 -6.12 -9.06
CA ALA A 61 -1.06 -5.43 -10.31
C ALA A 61 0.17 -5.34 -11.23
N THR A 62 1.39 -5.28 -10.67
CA THR A 62 2.62 -5.29 -11.48
C THR A 62 2.92 -6.62 -12.17
N GLY A 63 2.29 -7.72 -11.72
CA GLY A 63 2.60 -9.09 -12.17
C GLY A 63 3.95 -9.64 -11.70
N LYS A 64 4.72 -8.89 -10.90
CA LYS A 64 6.09 -9.26 -10.48
C LYS A 64 6.17 -9.94 -9.10
N GLY A 65 5.05 -10.02 -8.37
CA GLY A 65 4.99 -10.60 -7.02
C GLY A 65 5.86 -9.87 -5.99
N LEU A 66 5.85 -10.35 -4.74
CA LEU A 66 6.76 -9.90 -3.68
C LEU A 66 8.20 -10.31 -4.05
N THR A 67 8.91 -9.44 -4.76
CA THR A 67 10.34 -9.63 -5.00
C THR A 67 11.08 -9.27 -3.71
N LEU A 68 11.60 -10.30 -3.05
CA LEU A 68 12.45 -10.20 -1.85
C LEU A 68 13.62 -9.24 -2.13
N GLY A 69 13.52 -8.00 -1.63
CA GLY A 69 14.59 -7.02 -1.76
C GLY A 69 14.14 -5.56 -1.79
N TYR A 70 12.88 -5.28 -2.12
CA TYR A 70 12.38 -3.90 -2.16
C TYR A 70 11.80 -3.44 -0.81
N ASP A 71 12.06 -2.18 -0.48
CA ASP A 71 11.48 -1.50 0.67
C ASP A 71 10.03 -1.11 0.35
N LEU A 72 9.07 -1.70 1.04
CA LEU A 72 7.65 -1.43 0.77
C LEU A 72 7.21 -0.05 1.27
N ALA A 73 8.04 0.62 2.08
CA ALA A 73 7.84 2.03 2.42
C ALA A 73 7.94 2.95 1.19
N GLU A 74 8.57 2.50 0.09
CA GLU A 74 8.61 3.24 -1.17
C GLU A 74 7.26 3.27 -1.92
N ILE A 75 6.29 2.42 -1.56
CA ILE A 75 4.93 2.45 -2.11
C ILE A 75 4.04 3.16 -1.10
N GLU A 76 3.97 4.48 -1.18
CA GLU A 76 3.30 5.30 -0.17
C GLU A 76 1.82 5.53 -0.52
N VAL A 77 0.91 5.30 0.42
CA VAL A 77 -0.51 5.68 0.28
C VAL A 77 -0.74 7.07 0.84
N VAL A 78 -1.15 8.00 -0.03
CA VAL A 78 -1.46 9.39 0.33
C VAL A 78 -2.92 9.72 -0.01
N PRO A 79 -3.68 10.36 0.90
CA PRO A 79 -4.97 10.92 0.54
C PRO A 79 -4.80 12.27 -0.18
N ASP A 80 -5.71 12.60 -1.09
CA ASP A 80 -5.83 13.97 -1.60
C ASP A 80 -6.68 14.86 -0.67
N ALA A 81 -6.93 16.10 -1.10
CA ALA A 81 -7.72 17.08 -0.35
C ALA A 81 -9.19 16.65 -0.11
N HIS A 82 -9.70 15.69 -0.87
CA HIS A 82 -11.03 15.13 -0.71
C HIS A 82 -11.02 13.76 0.00
N GLY A 83 -9.85 13.29 0.43
CA GLY A 83 -9.68 12.01 1.10
C GLY A 83 -9.59 10.81 0.16
N GLN A 84 -9.57 11.02 -1.16
CA GLN A 84 -9.38 9.92 -2.11
C GLN A 84 -7.93 9.40 -1.99
N PRO A 85 -7.72 8.08 -1.83
CA PRO A 85 -6.37 7.52 -1.69
C PRO A 85 -5.68 7.39 -3.05
N HIS A 86 -4.38 7.72 -3.07
CA HIS A 86 -3.48 7.61 -4.21
C HIS A 86 -2.19 6.90 -3.81
N LEU A 87 -1.49 6.31 -4.79
CA LEU A 87 -0.14 5.78 -4.59
C LEU A 87 0.90 6.79 -5.05
N HIS A 88 1.80 7.14 -4.15
CA HIS A 88 3.03 7.86 -4.45
C HIS A 88 4.21 6.88 -4.40
N LEU A 89 4.79 6.61 -5.56
CA LEU A 89 5.94 5.71 -5.67
C LEU A 89 7.24 6.49 -5.51
N HIS A 90 8.14 5.94 -4.69
CA HIS A 90 9.50 6.41 -4.47
C HIS A 90 10.52 5.41 -4.99
N GLY A 91 11.80 5.81 -4.95
CA GLY A 91 12.94 4.92 -5.18
C GLY A 91 12.82 3.97 -6.38
N ASN A 92 12.94 2.67 -6.11
CA ASN A 92 12.93 1.63 -7.12
C ASN A 92 11.56 1.49 -7.79
N PHE A 93 10.47 1.58 -7.02
CA PHE A 93 9.12 1.46 -7.59
C PHE A 93 8.77 2.61 -8.52
N LYS A 94 9.27 3.82 -8.24
CA LYS A 94 9.15 4.96 -9.16
C LYS A 94 9.88 4.69 -10.47
N ALA A 95 11.11 4.19 -10.40
CA ALA A 95 11.90 3.84 -11.59
C ALA A 95 11.22 2.74 -12.41
N ILE A 96 10.68 1.71 -11.75
CA ILE A 96 9.93 0.63 -12.41
C ILE A 96 8.68 1.18 -13.10
N ALA A 97 7.89 2.02 -12.43
CA ALA A 97 6.69 2.61 -13.02
C ALA A 97 7.00 3.43 -14.28
N LEU A 98 8.08 4.23 -14.25
CA LEU A 98 8.55 4.98 -15.41
C LEU A 98 8.99 4.06 -16.55
N GLN A 99 9.78 3.02 -16.27
CA GLN A 99 10.23 2.05 -17.28
C GLN A 99 9.08 1.29 -17.95
N ASN A 100 7.98 1.06 -17.22
CA ASN A 100 6.81 0.33 -17.72
C ASN A 100 5.70 1.28 -18.21
N ASN A 101 5.97 2.59 -18.31
CA ASN A 101 5.02 3.64 -18.73
C ASN A 101 3.68 3.60 -17.98
N TRP A 102 3.66 3.27 -16.68
CA TRP A 102 2.45 3.31 -15.88
C TRP A 102 2.04 4.76 -15.60
N ASN A 103 1.37 5.36 -16.57
CA ASN A 103 0.98 6.77 -16.60
C ASN A 103 -0.09 7.10 -15.56
N LYS A 104 -0.90 6.11 -15.15
CA LYS A 104 -1.90 6.28 -14.12
C LYS A 104 -2.05 5.03 -13.26
N ILE A 105 -2.14 5.24 -11.96
CA ILE A 105 -2.32 4.19 -10.96
C ILE A 105 -3.58 4.55 -10.18
N HIS A 106 -4.61 3.73 -10.30
CA HIS A 106 -5.85 3.90 -9.54
C HIS A 106 -5.80 3.05 -8.29
N LEU A 107 -6.24 3.60 -7.16
CA LEU A 107 -6.32 2.92 -5.88
C LEU A 107 -7.73 3.09 -5.29
N SER A 108 -8.26 2.02 -4.73
CA SER A 108 -9.42 2.10 -3.84
C SER A 108 -9.19 1.21 -2.61
N LEU A 109 -9.64 1.70 -1.46
CA LEU A 109 -9.48 1.07 -0.16
C LEU A 109 -10.86 0.88 0.48
N SER A 110 -11.04 -0.23 1.19
CA SER A 110 -12.17 -0.43 2.08
C SER A 110 -11.73 -1.24 3.30
N HIS A 111 -12.40 -1.05 4.42
CA HIS A 111 -12.09 -1.80 5.64
C HIS A 111 -13.29 -1.88 6.58
N LEU A 112 -13.26 -2.92 7.39
CA LEU A 112 -14.05 -3.12 8.60
C LEU A 112 -13.08 -3.24 9.78
N ALA A 113 -13.62 -3.45 10.99
CA ALA A 113 -12.79 -3.62 12.18
C ALA A 113 -11.79 -4.79 12.07
N THR A 114 -12.15 -5.87 11.37
CA THR A 114 -11.36 -7.11 11.31
C THR A 114 -10.63 -7.33 10.00
N VAL A 115 -11.04 -6.66 8.92
CA VAL A 115 -10.51 -6.90 7.57
C VAL A 115 -10.32 -5.59 6.83
N ALA A 116 -9.24 -5.49 6.08
CA ALA A 116 -9.02 -4.41 5.13
C ALA A 116 -8.79 -4.99 3.73
N CYS A 117 -9.20 -4.27 2.69
CA CYS A 117 -8.96 -4.64 1.32
C CYS A 117 -8.59 -3.43 0.46
N ALA A 118 -7.89 -3.72 -0.63
CA ALA A 118 -7.52 -2.73 -1.62
C ALA A 118 -7.58 -3.30 -3.03
N VAL A 119 -7.84 -2.44 -4.00
CA VAL A 119 -7.72 -2.73 -5.43
C VAL A 119 -6.85 -1.68 -6.09
N VAL A 120 -5.97 -2.13 -6.99
CA VAL A 120 -5.09 -1.29 -7.80
C VAL A 120 -5.27 -1.62 -9.28
N ILE A 121 -5.34 -0.59 -10.11
CA ILE A 121 -5.35 -0.68 -11.57
C ILE A 121 -4.18 0.13 -12.12
N LEU A 122 -3.37 -0.48 -12.97
CA LEU A 122 -2.28 0.17 -13.70
C LEU A 122 -2.71 0.46 -15.13
N GLU A 123 -2.54 1.71 -15.57
CA GLU A 123 -2.80 2.15 -16.93
C GLU A 123 -1.54 2.71 -17.58
N GLN A 124 -1.37 2.40 -18.87
CA GLN A 124 -0.42 3.01 -19.80
C GLN A 124 -1.15 3.97 -20.75
#